data_AF-A0A369R1Y5-F1
#
_entry.id   AF-A0A369R1Y5-F1
#
_cell.length_a   1.000
_cell.length_b   1.000
_cell.length_c   1.000
_cell.angle_alpha   90.00
_cell.angle_beta   90.00
_cell.angle_gamma   90.00
#
_symmetry.space_group_name_H-M   'P 1'
#
loop_
_entity.id
_entity.type
_entity.pdbx_description
1 polymer ?
#
loop_
_entity_poly.entity_id
_entity_poly.type
_entity_poly.pdbx_seq_one_letter_code
_entity_poly.pdbx_strand_id
1 'polypeptide(L)'
;MASSDLSVCPADRRAPLGTPRRSYVATAAAGFGALAVGHVLVHDGVAPALWLPALLGYLAVSAGVAALLIRHFPYDELGWCNVVTQARLAMVALLVTPLVAVGAGTGEGPAVAGGWAAMAVALAALALDGVDGWLARRQGLCSPFGARFDMEVDAGLALVLALHALAAGAAGPAVLVLGLARYAFVAATGLWPWLGGALPERFSRKAVCVAQLSVLILLQVPGLPGAAAEGLAVMAALALAWSFGKDVAWLRRTRPGTAERARA
;
A
#
# COMPACT_ATOMS: atom_id res chain seq x y z
N MET A 1 34.49 13.24 7.01
CA MET A 1 34.09 14.64 6.85
C MET A 1 33.27 14.76 5.57
N ALA A 2 31.95 14.72 5.71
CA ALA A 2 30.93 15.14 4.73
C ALA A 2 29.59 15.08 5.47
N SER A 3 29.46 15.97 6.44
CA SER A 3 28.18 16.34 7.07
C SER A 3 27.42 17.31 6.16
N SER A 4 26.13 17.45 6.44
CA SER A 4 25.19 18.48 5.97
C SER A 4 24.73 18.40 4.52
N ASP A 5 23.62 17.68 4.31
CA ASP A 5 22.52 18.10 3.42
C ASP A 5 21.16 17.60 3.95
N LEU A 6 20.97 17.65 5.27
CA LEU A 6 19.62 17.73 5.84
C LEU A 6 19.16 19.17 5.68
N SER A 7 18.84 19.53 4.43
CA SER A 7 18.15 20.76 4.08
C SER A 7 16.79 20.73 4.74
N VAL A 8 16.71 21.38 5.90
CA VAL A 8 15.50 21.84 6.57
C VAL A 8 14.63 22.51 5.51
N CYS A 9 13.48 21.88 5.22
CA CYS A 9 12.45 22.40 4.34
C CYS A 9 12.05 23.80 4.84
N PRO A 10 12.02 24.85 4.00
CA PRO A 10 11.62 26.18 4.47
C PRO A 10 10.18 26.13 4.97
N ALA A 11 10.00 26.47 6.24
CA ALA A 11 8.68 26.78 6.76
C ALA A 11 8.18 28.09 6.15
N ASP A 12 6.88 28.11 5.88
CA ASP A 12 6.03 29.30 5.70
C ASP A 12 5.90 29.87 4.28
N ARG A 13 5.09 29.17 3.47
CA ARG A 13 3.97 29.83 2.80
C ARG A 13 2.73 29.01 3.15
N ARG A 14 1.65 29.68 3.55
CA ARG A 14 0.32 29.08 3.70
C ARG A 14 -0.53 29.58 2.55
N ALA A 15 -0.79 28.72 1.58
CA ALA A 15 -1.79 28.93 0.55
C ALA A 15 -3.17 28.92 1.21
N PRO A 16 -4.16 29.58 0.59
CA PRO A 16 -5.54 29.43 1.00
C PRO A 16 -5.91 27.95 1.03
N LEU A 17 -6.55 27.51 2.12
CA LEU A 17 -6.94 26.13 2.49
C LEU A 17 -7.68 25.30 1.41
N GLY A 18 -7.92 25.83 0.21
CA GLY A 18 -8.68 25.21 -0.88
C GLY A 18 -7.88 24.58 -2.02
N THR A 19 -6.64 25.00 -2.29
CA THR A 19 -5.88 24.57 -3.49
C THR A 19 -5.45 23.09 -3.48
N PRO A 20 -4.84 22.56 -2.39
CA PRO A 20 -4.51 21.13 -2.31
C PRO A 20 -5.74 20.23 -2.38
N ARG A 21 -6.83 20.64 -1.73
CA ARG A 21 -8.08 19.87 -1.70
C ARG A 21 -8.71 19.76 -3.09
N ARG A 22 -8.81 20.87 -3.83
CA ARG A 22 -9.36 20.87 -5.20
C ARG A 22 -8.51 20.01 -6.13
N SER A 23 -7.18 20.13 -6.03
CA SER A 23 -6.23 19.32 -6.79
C SER A 23 -6.37 17.84 -6.47
N TYR A 24 -6.54 17.49 -5.19
CA TYR A 24 -6.74 16.11 -4.77
C TYR A 24 -8.08 15.55 -5.28
N VAL A 25 -9.17 16.29 -5.15
CA VAL A 25 -10.49 15.85 -5.66
C VAL A 25 -10.45 15.64 -7.17
N ALA A 26 -9.81 16.54 -7.93
CA ALA A 26 -9.63 16.36 -9.37
C ALA A 26 -8.78 15.11 -9.68
N THR A 27 -7.71 14.87 -8.93
CA THR A 27 -6.87 13.68 -9.06
C THR A 27 -7.64 12.40 -8.75
N ALA A 28 -8.44 12.39 -7.68
CA ALA A 28 -9.28 11.26 -7.31
C ALA A 28 -10.39 11.00 -8.35
N ALA A 29 -10.99 12.05 -8.90
CA ALA A 29 -11.97 11.92 -9.99
C ALA A 29 -11.33 11.36 -11.27
N ALA A 30 -10.13 11.84 -11.63
CA ALA A 30 -9.37 11.31 -12.76
C ALA A 30 -8.99 9.84 -12.55
N GLY A 31 -8.55 9.47 -11.34
CA GLY A 31 -8.25 8.09 -10.99
C GLY A 31 -9.49 7.19 -10.97
N PHE A 32 -10.66 7.70 -10.57
CA PHE A 32 -11.93 6.98 -10.71
C PHE A 32 -12.29 6.73 -12.18
N GLY A 33 -12.13 7.74 -13.04
CA GLY A 33 -12.32 7.60 -14.47
C GLY A 33 -11.36 6.56 -15.08
N ALA A 34 -10.08 6.64 -14.72
CA ALA A 34 -9.07 5.67 -15.14
C ALA A 34 -9.38 4.25 -14.63
N LEU A 35 -9.89 4.11 -13.40
CA LEU A 35 -10.36 2.84 -12.85
C LEU A 35 -11.51 2.26 -13.67
N ALA A 36 -12.51 3.07 -14.01
CA ALA A 36 -13.65 2.63 -14.82
C ALA A 36 -13.22 2.20 -16.22
N VAL A 37 -12.34 2.97 -16.88
CA VAL A 37 -11.75 2.59 -18.18
C VAL A 37 -10.91 1.32 -18.05
N GLY A 38 -10.11 1.21 -16.99
CA GLY A 38 -9.31 0.02 -16.71
C GLY A 38 -10.15 -1.24 -16.57
N HIS A 39 -11.34 -1.16 -15.95
CA HIS A 39 -12.27 -2.30 -15.89
C HIS A 39 -12.75 -2.73 -17.27
N VAL A 40 -13.11 -1.78 -18.13
CA VAL A 40 -13.53 -2.08 -19.52
C VAL A 40 -12.39 -2.74 -20.31
N LEU A 41 -11.15 -2.32 -20.08
CA LEU A 41 -9.98 -2.83 -20.82
C LEU A 41 -9.46 -4.18 -20.32
N VAL A 42 -9.49 -4.41 -19.00
CA VAL A 42 -8.85 -5.57 -18.35
C VAL A 42 -9.85 -6.67 -18.01
N HIS A 43 -11.09 -6.30 -17.66
CA HIS A 43 -12.13 -7.22 -17.18
C HIS A 43 -13.26 -7.33 -18.20
N ASP A 44 -12.91 -7.49 -19.47
CA ASP A 44 -13.90 -7.72 -20.53
C ASP A 44 -14.72 -8.99 -20.23
N GLY A 45 -16.03 -8.92 -20.48
CA GLY A 45 -16.97 -9.98 -20.13
C GLY A 45 -17.35 -10.09 -18.64
N VAL A 46 -16.69 -9.38 -17.72
CA VAL A 46 -17.11 -9.33 -16.31
C VAL A 46 -18.27 -8.35 -16.16
N ALA A 47 -19.39 -8.83 -15.59
CA ALA A 47 -20.58 -8.00 -15.39
C ALA A 47 -20.25 -6.72 -14.59
N PRO A 48 -20.68 -5.52 -15.04
CA PRO A 48 -20.37 -4.25 -14.35
C PRO A 48 -20.77 -4.18 -12.88
N ALA A 49 -21.79 -4.95 -12.47
CA ALA A 49 -22.20 -5.06 -11.07
C ALA A 49 -21.08 -5.59 -10.16
N LEU A 50 -20.18 -6.44 -10.67
CA LEU A 50 -19.05 -6.99 -9.93
C LEU A 50 -17.91 -5.98 -9.75
N TRP A 51 -17.92 -4.86 -10.48
CA TRP A 51 -16.94 -3.78 -10.32
C TRP A 51 -17.29 -2.87 -9.15
N LEU A 52 -18.55 -2.91 -8.66
CA LEU A 52 -19.04 -2.00 -7.63
C LEU A 52 -18.20 -2.00 -6.35
N PRO A 53 -17.76 -3.15 -5.78
CA PRO A 53 -16.91 -3.13 -4.60
C PRO A 53 -15.57 -2.44 -4.82
N ALA A 54 -14.96 -2.61 -6.00
CA ALA A 54 -13.71 -1.92 -6.36
C ALA A 54 -13.92 -0.40 -6.48
N LEU A 55 -14.97 0.02 -7.19
CA LEU A 55 -15.32 1.44 -7.39
C LEU A 55 -15.67 2.13 -6.06
N LEU A 56 -16.50 1.50 -5.24
CA LEU A 56 -16.89 2.02 -3.93
C LEU A 56 -15.73 2.03 -2.95
N GLY A 57 -14.89 0.98 -2.96
CA GLY A 57 -13.66 0.92 -2.16
C GLY A 57 -12.70 2.05 -2.51
N TYR A 58 -12.46 2.30 -3.80
CA TYR A 58 -11.65 3.43 -4.26
C TYR A 58 -12.20 4.77 -3.77
N LEU A 59 -13.52 5.01 -3.92
CA LEU A 59 -14.15 6.23 -3.47
C LEU A 59 -14.07 6.40 -1.94
N ALA A 60 -14.29 5.33 -1.19
CA ALA A 60 -14.21 5.35 0.28
C ALA A 60 -12.80 5.68 0.77
N VAL A 61 -11.77 5.03 0.22
CA VAL A 61 -10.37 5.32 0.58
C VAL A 61 -10.01 6.76 0.17
N SER A 62 -10.40 7.17 -1.04
CA SER A 62 -10.13 8.54 -1.52
C SER A 62 -10.82 9.61 -0.69
N ALA A 63 -12.06 9.37 -0.23
CA ALA A 63 -12.77 10.26 0.68
C ALA A 63 -12.07 10.33 2.05
N GLY A 64 -11.58 9.19 2.57
CA GLY A 64 -10.78 9.14 3.78
C GLY A 64 -9.48 9.93 3.67
N VAL A 65 -8.74 9.74 2.57
CA VAL A 65 -7.51 10.49 2.27
C VAL A 65 -7.80 11.99 2.13
N ALA A 66 -8.88 12.39 1.43
CA ALA A 66 -9.30 13.79 1.36
C ALA A 66 -9.59 14.38 2.74
N ALA A 67 -10.28 13.64 3.62
CA ALA A 67 -10.59 14.08 4.97
C ALA A 67 -9.32 14.23 5.83
N LEU A 68 -8.36 13.31 5.70
CA LEU A 68 -7.08 13.37 6.40
C LEU A 68 -6.17 14.48 5.86
N LEU A 69 -6.21 14.72 4.54
CA LEU A 69 -5.46 15.77 3.85
C LEU A 69 -5.85 17.15 4.40
N ILE A 70 -7.14 17.42 4.55
CA ILE A 70 -7.66 18.68 5.11
C ILE A 70 -7.11 18.93 6.52
N ARG A 71 -6.83 17.89 7.29
CA ARG A 71 -6.41 17.99 8.70
C ARG A 71 -4.90 18.02 8.91
N HIS A 72 -4.12 17.37 8.04
CA HIS A 72 -2.71 17.06 8.34
C HIS A 72 -1.72 17.37 7.20
N PHE A 73 -2.19 17.83 6.04
CA PHE A 73 -1.30 18.06 4.91
C PHE A 73 -0.52 19.38 5.07
N PRO A 74 0.83 19.35 5.07
CA PRO A 74 1.64 20.51 5.46
C PRO A 74 1.96 21.47 4.31
N TYR A 75 1.55 21.16 3.07
CA TYR A 75 1.94 21.89 1.87
C TYR A 75 0.78 22.55 1.15
N ASP A 76 1.12 23.59 0.40
CA ASP A 76 0.23 24.43 -0.40
C ASP A 76 -0.18 23.81 -1.74
N GLU A 77 0.52 22.77 -2.14
CA GLU A 77 0.34 22.02 -3.38
C GLU A 77 0.41 20.52 -3.09
N LEU A 78 -0.43 19.74 -3.77
CA LEU A 78 -0.54 18.30 -3.54
C LEU A 78 0.76 17.55 -3.87
N GLY A 79 1.55 18.05 -4.82
CA GLY A 79 2.76 17.36 -5.30
C GLY A 79 2.45 16.15 -6.19
N TRP A 80 3.35 15.87 -7.13
CA TRP A 80 3.15 14.77 -8.09
C TRP A 80 3.29 13.39 -7.44
N CYS A 81 3.97 13.27 -6.30
CA CYS A 81 4.05 12.02 -5.55
C CYS A 81 2.66 11.52 -5.15
N ASN A 82 1.82 12.38 -4.57
CA ASN A 82 0.46 12.01 -4.16
C ASN A 82 -0.46 11.71 -5.36
N VAL A 83 -0.20 12.32 -6.53
CA VAL A 83 -0.91 12.00 -7.79
C VAL A 83 -0.59 10.58 -8.23
N VAL A 84 0.69 10.20 -8.20
CA VAL A 84 1.15 8.85 -8.54
C VAL A 84 0.62 7.83 -7.52
N THR A 85 0.66 8.12 -6.22
CA THR A 85 0.08 7.26 -5.19
C THR A 85 -1.43 7.08 -5.37
N GLN A 86 -2.16 8.12 -5.78
CA GLN A 86 -3.59 8.01 -6.11
C GLN A 86 -3.86 7.15 -7.35
N ALA A 87 -2.98 7.19 -8.36
CA ALA A 87 -3.06 6.32 -9.52
C ALA A 87 -2.79 4.86 -9.14
N ARG A 88 -1.81 4.61 -8.26
CA ARG A 88 -1.53 3.28 -7.69
C ARG A 88 -2.72 2.75 -6.90
N LEU A 89 -3.41 3.59 -6.13
CA LEU A 89 -4.66 3.22 -5.45
C LEU A 89 -5.74 2.75 -6.45
N ALA A 90 -5.86 3.39 -7.61
CA ALA A 90 -6.77 2.94 -8.67
C ALA A 90 -6.36 1.55 -9.21
N MET A 91 -5.05 1.30 -9.41
CA MET A 91 -4.55 -0.01 -9.82
C MET A 91 -4.85 -1.10 -8.78
N VAL A 92 -4.66 -0.80 -7.48
CA VAL A 92 -5.02 -1.72 -6.39
C VAL A 92 -6.52 -2.01 -6.40
N ALA A 93 -7.36 -0.99 -6.56
CA ALA A 93 -8.81 -1.17 -6.66
C ALA A 93 -9.20 -2.04 -7.87
N LEU A 94 -8.54 -1.86 -9.02
CA LEU A 94 -8.78 -2.67 -10.23
C LEU A 94 -8.54 -4.17 -9.98
N LEU A 95 -7.59 -4.51 -9.12
CA LEU A 95 -7.27 -5.89 -8.73
C LEU A 95 -8.32 -6.50 -7.77
N VAL A 96 -9.24 -5.73 -7.21
CA VAL A 96 -10.29 -6.27 -6.33
C VAL A 96 -11.35 -7.04 -7.12
N THR A 97 -11.66 -6.62 -8.34
CA THR A 97 -12.77 -7.17 -9.14
C THR A 97 -12.66 -8.67 -9.41
N PRO A 98 -11.50 -9.24 -9.78
CA PRO A 98 -11.34 -10.69 -9.92
C PRO A 98 -11.67 -11.48 -8.64
N LEU A 99 -11.32 -10.95 -7.47
CA LEU A 99 -11.65 -11.56 -6.18
C LEU A 99 -13.17 -11.56 -5.94
N VAL A 100 -13.85 -10.47 -6.29
CA VAL A 100 -15.31 -10.37 -6.21
C VAL A 100 -15.97 -11.38 -7.14
N ALA A 101 -15.49 -11.49 -8.38
CA ALA A 101 -16.03 -12.44 -9.36
C ALA A 101 -15.88 -13.90 -8.90
N VAL A 102 -14.73 -14.25 -8.33
CA VAL A 102 -14.47 -15.57 -7.73
C VAL A 102 -15.40 -15.82 -6.54
N GLY A 103 -15.52 -14.85 -5.62
CA GLY A 103 -16.42 -14.96 -4.46
C GLY A 103 -17.90 -15.07 -4.83
N ALA A 104 -18.30 -14.46 -5.95
CA ALA A 104 -19.66 -14.55 -6.49
C ALA A 104 -19.94 -15.85 -7.29
N GLY A 105 -18.93 -16.72 -7.47
CA GLY A 105 -19.07 -17.94 -8.28
C GLY A 105 -19.26 -17.68 -9.78
N THR A 106 -18.91 -16.48 -10.25
CA THR A 106 -19.05 -16.04 -11.65
C THR A 106 -17.72 -16.05 -12.40
N GLY A 107 -16.60 -16.22 -11.71
CA GLY A 107 -15.29 -16.36 -12.32
C GLY A 107 -15.13 -17.72 -13.01
N GLU A 108 -14.54 -17.72 -14.21
CA GLU A 108 -14.08 -18.93 -14.91
C GLU A 108 -12.88 -19.58 -14.17
N GLY A 109 -13.14 -20.14 -12.99
CA GLY A 109 -12.18 -20.91 -12.21
C GLY A 109 -11.08 -20.11 -11.48
N PRO A 110 -10.17 -20.81 -10.76
CA PRO A 110 -9.10 -20.21 -9.95
C PRO A 110 -8.11 -19.37 -10.76
N ALA A 111 -8.02 -19.61 -12.07
CA ALA A 111 -7.14 -18.89 -12.98
C ALA A 111 -7.51 -17.40 -13.15
N VAL A 112 -8.75 -17.01 -12.83
CA VAL A 112 -9.20 -15.60 -12.87
C VAL A 112 -8.69 -14.80 -11.68
N ALA A 113 -8.47 -15.44 -10.53
CA ALA A 113 -8.00 -14.74 -9.34
C ALA A 113 -6.60 -14.17 -9.51
N GLY A 114 -5.72 -14.79 -10.31
CA GLY A 114 -4.37 -14.32 -10.60
C GLY A 114 -4.10 -14.23 -12.11
N GLY A 115 -2.84 -14.15 -12.52
CA GLY A 115 -2.45 -14.25 -13.92
C GLY A 115 -1.68 -13.04 -14.46
N TRP A 116 -1.41 -13.06 -15.77
CA TRP A 116 -0.56 -12.07 -16.43
C TRP A 116 -1.08 -10.64 -16.29
N ALA A 117 -2.39 -10.43 -16.34
CA ALA A 117 -2.99 -9.11 -16.15
C ALA A 117 -2.79 -8.59 -14.72
N ALA A 118 -3.06 -9.42 -13.70
CA ALA A 118 -2.82 -9.07 -12.31
C ALA A 118 -1.34 -8.77 -12.05
N MET A 119 -0.45 -9.60 -12.60
CA MET A 119 1.00 -9.38 -12.52
C MET A 119 1.42 -8.07 -13.19
N ALA A 120 0.93 -7.77 -14.39
CA ALA A 120 1.28 -6.55 -15.12
C ALA A 120 0.84 -5.29 -14.37
N VAL A 121 -0.39 -5.28 -13.83
CA VAL A 121 -0.91 -4.16 -13.02
C VAL A 121 -0.10 -4.01 -11.74
N ALA A 122 0.23 -5.10 -11.06
CA ALA A 122 1.02 -5.06 -9.83
C ALA A 122 2.47 -4.61 -10.07
N LEU A 123 3.10 -5.04 -11.17
CA LEU A 123 4.42 -4.55 -11.59
C LEU A 123 4.39 -3.06 -11.92
N ALA A 124 3.34 -2.59 -12.61
CA ALA A 124 3.16 -1.16 -12.88
C ALA A 124 3.01 -0.37 -11.58
N ALA A 125 2.20 -0.86 -10.63
CA ALA A 125 2.02 -0.22 -9.33
C ALA A 125 3.34 -0.17 -8.52
N LEU A 126 4.11 -1.25 -8.51
CA LEU A 126 5.43 -1.32 -7.87
C LEU A 126 6.46 -0.41 -8.57
N ALA A 127 6.44 -0.30 -9.90
CA ALA A 127 7.33 0.61 -10.61
C ALA A 127 7.02 2.08 -10.28
N LEU A 128 5.74 2.41 -10.16
CA LEU A 128 5.28 3.76 -9.79
C LEU A 128 5.64 4.14 -8.35
N ASP A 129 5.76 3.17 -7.43
CA ASP A 129 6.30 3.37 -6.07
C ASP A 129 7.72 3.98 -6.07
N GLY A 130 8.58 3.48 -6.96
CA GLY A 130 9.92 4.04 -7.11
C GLY A 130 9.88 5.50 -7.59
N VAL A 131 8.90 5.83 -8.42
CA VAL A 131 8.72 7.15 -9.05
C VAL A 131 8.20 8.17 -8.05
N ASP A 132 7.20 7.84 -7.22
CA ASP A 132 6.66 8.81 -6.26
C ASP A 132 7.68 9.25 -5.20
N GLY A 133 8.50 8.33 -4.69
CA GLY A 133 9.58 8.64 -3.76
C GLY A 133 10.68 9.49 -4.40
N TRP A 134 10.97 9.28 -5.69
CA TRP A 134 11.87 10.13 -6.45
C TRP A 134 11.28 11.53 -6.69
N LEU A 135 9.99 11.62 -7.05
CA LEU A 135 9.28 12.89 -7.24
C LEU A 135 9.20 13.70 -5.94
N ALA A 136 8.91 13.06 -4.81
CA ALA A 136 8.84 13.70 -3.50
C ALA A 136 10.16 14.39 -3.13
N ARG A 137 11.30 13.68 -3.32
CA ARG A 137 12.65 14.23 -3.11
C ARG A 137 12.98 15.35 -4.09
N ARG A 138 12.64 15.16 -5.37
CA ARG A 138 12.92 16.15 -6.42
C ARG A 138 12.13 17.44 -6.26
N GLN A 139 10.91 17.37 -5.72
CA GLN A 139 10.03 18.52 -5.51
C GLN A 139 10.20 19.16 -4.12
N GLY A 140 10.95 18.52 -3.21
CA GLY A 140 11.05 18.98 -1.83
C GLY A 140 9.73 18.84 -1.04
N LEU A 141 8.82 17.96 -1.49
CA LEU A 141 7.47 17.77 -0.92
C LEU A 141 7.34 16.49 -0.08
N CYS A 142 8.42 16.11 0.61
CA CYS A 142 8.42 14.95 1.51
C CYS A 142 7.61 15.25 2.79
N SER A 143 6.42 14.66 2.93
CA SER A 143 5.59 14.80 4.13
C SER A 143 5.33 13.47 4.86
N PRO A 144 5.13 13.50 6.20
CA PRO A 144 4.64 12.34 6.94
C PRO A 144 3.27 11.86 6.47
N PHE A 145 2.43 12.76 5.95
CA PHE A 145 1.15 12.41 5.34
C PHE A 145 1.34 11.56 4.09
N GLY A 146 2.14 12.06 3.12
CA GLY A 146 2.40 11.34 1.87
C GLY A 146 3.03 9.97 2.12
N ALA A 147 4.00 9.89 3.04
CA ALA A 147 4.62 8.62 3.42
C ALA A 147 3.64 7.60 4.05
N ARG A 148 2.61 8.07 4.78
CA ARG A 148 1.55 7.20 5.29
C ARG A 148 0.58 6.78 4.20
N PHE A 149 0.21 7.69 3.32
CA PHE A 149 -0.68 7.38 2.20
C PHE A 149 -0.07 6.32 1.28
N ASP A 150 1.19 6.53 0.90
CA ASP A 150 2.02 5.58 0.16
C ASP A 150 2.06 4.20 0.80
N MET A 151 2.40 4.15 2.09
CA MET A 151 2.45 2.91 2.87
C MET A 151 1.10 2.17 2.96
N GLU A 152 -0.03 2.88 3.03
CA GLU A 152 -1.36 2.23 3.04
C GLU A 152 -1.73 1.66 1.67
N VAL A 153 -1.34 2.33 0.58
CA VAL A 153 -1.54 1.81 -0.78
C VAL A 153 -0.69 0.56 -1.01
N ASP A 154 0.56 0.55 -0.54
CA ASP A 154 1.44 -0.62 -0.56
C ASP A 154 0.88 -1.81 0.22
N ALA A 155 0.41 -1.55 1.44
CA ALA A 155 -0.20 -2.58 2.27
C ALA A 155 -1.47 -3.12 1.63
N GLY A 156 -2.27 -2.26 1.01
CA GLY A 156 -3.46 -2.64 0.24
C GLY A 156 -3.10 -3.52 -0.96
N LEU A 157 -2.08 -3.14 -1.73
CA LEU A 157 -1.58 -3.94 -2.85
C LEU A 157 -1.12 -5.33 -2.37
N ALA A 158 -0.32 -5.38 -1.31
CA ALA A 158 0.17 -6.63 -0.74
C ALA A 158 -0.98 -7.53 -0.27
N LEU A 159 -2.02 -6.96 0.36
CA LEU A 159 -3.19 -7.71 0.79
C LEU A 159 -3.98 -8.27 -0.40
N VAL A 160 -4.26 -7.45 -1.40
CA VAL A 160 -5.02 -7.89 -2.59
C VAL A 160 -4.26 -8.99 -3.32
N LEU A 161 -2.94 -8.88 -3.49
CA LEU A 161 -2.13 -9.93 -4.12
C LEU A 161 -2.04 -11.21 -3.27
N ALA A 162 -2.02 -11.11 -1.94
CA ALA A 162 -2.08 -12.28 -1.07
C ALA A 162 -3.43 -13.00 -1.19
N LEU A 163 -4.53 -12.24 -1.30
CA LEU A 163 -5.86 -12.79 -1.57
C LEU A 163 -5.94 -13.43 -2.96
N HIS A 164 -5.33 -12.82 -3.99
CA HIS A 164 -5.21 -13.43 -5.33
C HIS A 164 -4.51 -14.77 -5.24
N ALA A 165 -3.34 -14.83 -4.59
CA ALA A 165 -2.56 -16.06 -4.45
C ALA A 165 -3.32 -17.16 -3.69
N LEU A 166 -4.08 -16.79 -2.65
CA LEU A 166 -4.94 -17.72 -1.91
C LEU A 166 -6.11 -18.22 -2.75
N ALA A 167 -6.83 -17.32 -3.43
CA ALA A 167 -7.99 -17.65 -4.25
C ALA A 167 -7.62 -18.49 -5.49
N ALA A 168 -6.43 -18.26 -6.06
CA ALA A 168 -5.88 -19.05 -7.15
C ALA A 168 -5.37 -20.44 -6.70
N GLY A 169 -5.28 -20.69 -5.38
CA GLY A 169 -4.64 -21.88 -4.83
C GLY A 169 -3.13 -21.95 -5.06
N ALA A 170 -2.49 -20.81 -5.39
CA ALA A 170 -1.06 -20.73 -5.65
C ALA A 170 -0.23 -20.94 -4.38
N ALA A 171 -0.76 -20.52 -3.22
CA ALA A 171 -0.14 -20.73 -1.92
C ALA A 171 -1.22 -21.00 -0.87
N GLY A 172 -0.85 -21.74 0.19
CA GLY A 172 -1.74 -21.98 1.31
C GLY A 172 -2.09 -20.70 2.11
N PRO A 173 -3.03 -20.78 3.07
CA PRO A 173 -3.50 -19.64 3.85
C PRO A 173 -2.42 -18.81 4.55
N ALA A 174 -1.24 -19.39 4.79
CA ALA A 174 -0.08 -18.69 5.35
C ALA A 174 0.37 -17.48 4.51
N VAL A 175 0.07 -17.44 3.20
CA VAL A 175 0.37 -16.28 2.33
C VAL A 175 -0.28 -14.98 2.83
N LEU A 176 -1.41 -15.08 3.55
CA LEU A 176 -2.10 -13.92 4.12
C LEU A 176 -1.26 -13.16 5.14
N VAL A 177 -0.25 -13.79 5.76
CA VAL A 177 0.70 -13.11 6.64
C VAL A 177 1.39 -11.95 5.91
N LEU A 178 1.70 -12.12 4.63
CA LEU A 178 2.33 -11.08 3.81
C LEU A 178 1.41 -9.87 3.63
N GLY A 179 0.12 -10.09 3.44
CA GLY A 179 -0.87 -9.02 3.25
C GLY A 179 -1.35 -8.37 4.55
N LEU A 180 -1.41 -9.13 5.64
CA LEU A 180 -2.05 -8.69 6.89
C LEU A 180 -1.09 -8.09 7.91
N ALA A 181 0.23 -8.21 7.74
CA ALA A 181 1.20 -7.81 8.75
C ALA A 181 1.08 -6.33 9.16
N ARG A 182 0.87 -5.42 8.19
CA ARG A 182 0.65 -3.99 8.46
C ARG A 182 -0.58 -3.76 9.32
N TYR A 183 -1.71 -4.34 8.95
CA TYR A 183 -2.98 -4.17 9.65
C TYR A 183 -2.94 -4.80 11.05
N ALA A 184 -2.29 -5.96 11.18
CA ALA A 184 -2.03 -6.58 12.48
C ALA A 184 -1.18 -5.68 13.38
N PHE A 185 -0.15 -5.02 12.83
CA PHE A 185 0.67 -4.07 13.59
C PHE A 185 -0.14 -2.84 14.03
N VAL A 186 -0.96 -2.26 13.15
CA VAL A 186 -1.86 -1.15 13.51
C VAL A 186 -2.82 -1.56 14.61
N ALA A 187 -3.49 -2.71 14.48
CA ALA A 187 -4.39 -3.23 15.50
C ALA A 187 -3.67 -3.45 16.84
N ALA A 188 -2.45 -3.99 16.79
CA ALA A 188 -1.61 -4.19 17.98
C ALA A 188 -1.25 -2.88 18.66
N THR A 189 -1.10 -1.76 17.93
CA THR A 189 -0.86 -0.45 18.56
C THR A 189 -2.03 0.04 19.41
N GLY A 190 -3.27 -0.38 19.11
CA GLY A 190 -4.44 -0.10 19.94
C GLY A 190 -4.42 -0.84 21.28
N LEU A 191 -3.94 -2.09 21.27
CA LEU A 191 -3.79 -2.94 22.46
C LEU A 191 -2.55 -2.57 23.29
N TRP A 192 -1.48 -2.20 22.60
CA TRP A 192 -0.18 -1.89 23.17
C TRP A 192 0.34 -0.55 22.62
N PRO A 193 -0.04 0.58 23.24
CA PRO A 193 0.29 1.92 22.75
C PRO A 193 1.80 2.18 22.59
N TRP A 194 2.65 1.44 23.31
CA TRP A 194 4.12 1.53 23.15
C TRP A 194 4.61 1.07 21.78
N LEU A 195 3.81 0.31 21.02
CA LEU A 195 4.14 -0.06 19.63
C LEU A 195 4.03 1.13 18.66
N GLY A 196 3.33 2.20 19.03
CA GLY A 196 3.14 3.40 18.20
C GLY A 196 4.35 4.34 18.16
N GLY A 197 5.50 3.96 18.74
CA GLY A 197 6.72 4.76 18.73
C GLY A 197 7.33 4.92 17.33
N ALA A 198 8.10 6.00 17.13
CA ALA A 198 8.79 6.25 15.86
C ALA A 198 9.88 5.20 15.62
N LEU A 199 9.84 4.48 14.50
CA LEU A 199 10.87 3.49 14.16
C LEU A 199 12.05 4.14 13.41
N PRO A 200 13.29 3.70 13.65
CA PRO A 200 14.44 4.19 12.88
C PRO A 200 14.31 3.82 11.40
N GLU A 201 14.92 4.62 10.53
CA GLU A 201 15.09 4.25 9.13
C GLU A 201 16.08 3.09 9.01
N ARG A 202 15.64 2.00 8.38
CA ARG A 202 16.46 0.78 8.23
C ARG A 202 16.34 0.25 6.81
N PHE A 203 17.48 0.16 6.11
CA PHE A 203 17.54 -0.40 4.76
C PHE A 203 16.95 -1.82 4.70
N SER A 204 17.20 -2.65 5.72
CA SER A 204 16.66 -4.02 5.77
C SER A 204 15.14 -4.08 5.75
N ARG A 205 14.44 -3.10 6.37
CA ARG A 205 12.97 -3.04 6.36
C ARG A 205 12.47 -2.81 4.95
N LYS A 206 13.08 -1.84 4.24
CA LYS A 206 12.76 -1.54 2.85
C LYS A 206 13.02 -2.74 1.95
N ALA A 207 14.16 -3.41 2.11
CA ALA A 207 14.50 -4.60 1.33
C ALA A 207 13.49 -5.74 1.53
N VAL A 208 13.06 -5.99 2.78
CA VAL A 208 12.05 -7.00 3.09
C VAL A 208 10.69 -6.65 2.50
N CYS A 209 10.25 -5.39 2.56
CA CYS A 209 9.01 -4.94 1.90
C CYS A 209 9.05 -5.16 0.38
N VAL A 210 10.15 -4.79 -0.28
CA VAL A 210 10.31 -5.00 -1.72
C VAL A 210 10.30 -6.49 -2.05
N ALA A 211 11.04 -7.31 -1.29
CA ALA A 211 11.08 -8.76 -1.48
C ALA A 211 9.70 -9.40 -1.28
N GLN A 212 8.97 -9.01 -0.23
CA GLN A 212 7.60 -9.44 0.03
C GLN A 212 6.70 -9.14 -1.16
N LEU A 213 6.68 -7.89 -1.63
CA LEU A 213 5.82 -7.49 -2.74
C LEU A 213 6.23 -8.18 -4.05
N SER A 214 7.53 -8.38 -4.28
CA SER A 214 8.06 -9.11 -5.44
C SER A 214 7.62 -10.57 -5.44
N VAL A 215 7.64 -11.23 -4.28
CA VAL A 215 7.12 -12.60 -4.12
C VAL A 215 5.63 -12.64 -4.39
N LEU A 216 4.84 -11.72 -3.82
CA LEU A 216 3.40 -11.64 -4.08
C LEU A 216 3.06 -11.43 -5.55
N ILE A 217 3.87 -10.65 -6.28
CA ILE A 217 3.74 -10.48 -7.74
C ILE A 217 4.10 -11.78 -8.47
N LEU A 218 5.18 -12.45 -8.08
CA LEU A 218 5.62 -13.70 -8.69
C LEU A 218 4.60 -14.84 -8.51
N LEU A 219 3.87 -14.85 -7.40
CA LEU A 219 2.78 -15.80 -7.15
C LEU A 219 1.61 -15.65 -8.14
N GLN A 220 1.56 -14.56 -8.91
CA GLN A 220 0.53 -14.35 -9.94
C GLN A 220 0.89 -15.03 -11.27
N VAL A 221 2.09 -15.59 -11.42
CA VAL A 221 2.53 -16.27 -12.65
C VAL A 221 1.76 -17.58 -12.86
N PRO A 222 0.99 -17.72 -13.96
CA PRO A 222 0.34 -18.98 -14.29
C PRO A 222 1.36 -20.11 -14.48
N GLY A 223 1.09 -21.28 -13.91
CA GLY A 223 1.96 -22.46 -14.05
C GLY A 223 3.17 -22.47 -13.10
N LEU A 224 3.26 -21.54 -12.15
CA LEU A 224 4.26 -21.62 -11.09
C LEU A 224 4.07 -22.92 -10.28
N PRO A 225 5.09 -23.78 -10.13
CA PRO A 225 4.95 -25.03 -9.39
C PRO A 225 4.54 -24.76 -7.93
N GLY A 226 3.56 -25.49 -7.41
CA GLY A 226 3.01 -25.27 -6.06
C GLY A 226 4.06 -25.30 -4.96
N ALA A 227 5.01 -26.24 -5.02
CA ALA A 227 6.11 -26.31 -4.05
C ALA A 227 7.03 -25.07 -4.09
N ALA A 228 7.26 -24.50 -5.27
CA ALA A 228 8.05 -23.27 -5.42
C ALA A 228 7.27 -22.05 -4.90
N ALA A 229 5.98 -21.96 -5.24
CA ALA A 229 5.09 -20.90 -4.78
C ALA A 229 4.98 -20.89 -3.24
N GLU A 230 4.74 -22.05 -2.63
CA GLU A 230 4.68 -22.20 -1.17
C GLU A 230 6.03 -21.89 -0.51
N GLY A 231 7.14 -22.39 -1.06
CA GLY A 231 8.48 -22.09 -0.58
C GLY A 231 8.79 -20.58 -0.59
N LEU A 232 8.46 -19.89 -1.68
CA LEU A 232 8.61 -18.43 -1.79
C LEU A 232 7.76 -17.68 -0.77
N ALA A 233 6.49 -18.06 -0.61
CA ALA A 233 5.59 -17.45 0.35
C ALA A 233 6.09 -17.63 1.79
N VAL A 234 6.54 -18.83 2.17
CA VAL A 234 7.10 -19.12 3.50
C VAL A 234 8.39 -18.33 3.73
N MET A 235 9.31 -18.30 2.77
CA MET A 235 10.55 -17.52 2.88
C MET A 235 10.28 -16.02 3.08
N ALA A 236 9.35 -15.45 2.30
CA ALA A 236 8.94 -14.06 2.46
C ALA A 236 8.31 -13.83 3.84
N ALA A 237 7.47 -14.75 4.33
CA ALA A 237 6.82 -14.64 5.63
C ALA A 237 7.82 -14.69 6.78
N LEU A 238 8.84 -15.55 6.70
CA LEU A 238 9.93 -15.63 7.67
C LEU A 238 10.78 -14.36 7.68
N ALA A 239 11.13 -13.82 6.50
CA ALA A 239 11.86 -12.57 6.39
C ALA A 239 11.06 -11.39 6.97
N LEU A 240 9.75 -11.36 6.71
CA LEU A 240 8.82 -10.38 7.26
C LEU A 240 8.73 -10.48 8.78
N ALA A 241 8.51 -11.69 9.32
CA ALA A 241 8.46 -11.94 10.75
C ALA A 241 9.77 -11.53 11.45
N TRP A 242 10.92 -11.81 10.84
CA TRP A 242 12.21 -11.35 11.34
C TRP A 242 12.30 -9.82 11.37
N SER A 243 11.90 -9.14 10.28
CA SER A 243 11.92 -7.67 10.21
C SER A 243 11.02 -7.05 11.28
N PHE A 244 9.77 -7.52 11.41
CA PHE A 244 8.84 -7.08 12.44
C PHE A 244 9.34 -7.38 13.85
N GLY A 245 9.94 -8.55 14.08
CA GLY A 245 10.52 -8.91 15.37
C GLY A 245 11.62 -7.93 15.80
N LYS A 246 12.45 -7.45 14.87
CA LYS A 246 13.45 -6.42 15.15
C LYS A 246 12.82 -5.07 15.50
N ASP A 247 11.77 -4.67 14.79
CA ASP A 247 11.07 -3.41 15.04
C ASP A 247 10.38 -3.43 16.42
N VAL A 248 9.73 -4.55 16.76
CA VAL A 248 9.13 -4.78 18.08
C VAL A 248 10.18 -4.80 19.19
N ALA A 249 11.31 -5.47 18.97
CA ALA A 249 12.42 -5.51 19.94
C ALA A 249 13.02 -4.12 20.18
N TRP A 250 13.16 -3.30 19.13
CA TRP A 250 13.62 -1.92 19.25
C TRP A 250 12.61 -1.09 20.05
N LEU A 251 11.33 -1.12 19.68
CA LEU A 251 10.25 -0.41 20.38
C LEU A 251 10.15 -0.82 21.85
N ARG A 252 10.48 -2.08 22.16
CA ARG A 252 10.52 -2.57 23.55
C ARG A 252 11.69 -2.00 24.36
N ARG A 253 12.83 -1.75 23.72
CA ARG A 253 14.02 -1.17 24.38
C ARG A 253 13.92 0.33 24.56
N THR A 254 13.24 1.02 23.64
CA THR A 254 13.09 2.49 23.64
C THR A 254 11.78 2.98 24.27
N ARG A 255 11.06 2.10 24.99
CA ARG A 255 9.85 2.51 25.72
C ARG A 255 10.22 3.56 26.79
N PRO A 256 9.52 4.70 26.85
CA PRO A 256 9.61 5.60 27.99
C PRO A 256 9.28 4.83 29.27
N GLY A 257 10.12 4.95 30.29
CA GLY A 257 9.85 4.33 31.59
C GLY A 257 8.53 4.84 32.16
N THR A 258 7.79 3.99 32.87
CA THR A 258 6.53 4.35 33.54
C THR A 258 6.66 5.58 34.46
N ALA A 259 7.86 5.85 34.99
CA ALA A 259 8.16 7.02 35.81
C ALA A 259 8.10 8.37 35.07
N GLU A 260 8.29 8.38 33.76
CA GLU A 260 8.33 9.61 32.94
C GLU A 260 6.92 10.02 32.47
N ARG A 261 6.03 9.04 32.25
CA ARG A 261 4.61 9.28 31.92
C ARG A 261 3.76 9.77 33.10
N ALA A 262 4.23 9.60 34.34
CA ALA A 262 3.55 10.13 35.53
C ALA A 262 3.91 11.60 35.81
N ARG A 263 4.85 12.18 35.05
CA ARG A 263 5.34 13.57 35.21
C ARG A 263 4.96 14.49 34.04
N ALA A 264 4.29 13.98 33.01
CA ALA A 264 3.81 14.71 31.83
C ALA A 264 2.28 14.68 31.79
#